data_AF-G1PYH9-F1
#
_entry.id   AF-G1PYH9-F1
#
_cell.length_a   1.000
_cell.length_b   1.000
_cell.length_c   1.000
_cell.angle_alpha   90.00
_cell.angle_beta   90.00
_cell.angle_gamma   90.00
#
_symmetry.space_group_name_H-M   'P 1'
#
loop_
_entity.id
_entity.type
_entity.pdbx_description
1 polymer ?
#
loop_
_entity_poly.entity_id
_entity_poly.type
_entity_poly.pdbx_seq_one_letter_code
_entity_poly.pdbx_strand_id
1 'polypeptide(L)' 'MEPKALEICSYDLNNGLQTSRLQYHLASCRKKNPNVTRKMANGKYNACHVVLIKRLKEHEANCVNR' A
#
# COMPACT_ATOMS: atom_id res chain seq x y z
N MET A 1 4.05 7.26 23.15
CA MET A 1 4.46 7.37 21.74
C MET A 1 3.80 6.20 21.04
N GLU A 2 2.67 6.43 20.36
CA GLU A 2 1.89 5.36 19.72
C GLU A 2 2.81 4.58 18.76
N PRO A 3 2.89 3.24 18.84
CA PRO A 3 3.68 2.46 17.91
C PRO A 3 3.08 2.68 16.52
N LYS A 4 3.80 3.43 15.68
CA LYS A 4 3.40 3.60 14.29
C LYS A 4 3.31 2.21 13.69
N ALA A 5 2.11 1.79 13.27
CA ALA A 5 1.90 0.48 12.69
C ALA A 5 2.89 0.30 11.53
N LEU A 6 3.78 -0.68 11.72
CA LEU A 6 4.78 -1.05 10.73
C LEU A 6 4.15 -2.11 9.83
N GLU A 7 3.83 -1.72 8.61
CA GLU A 7 3.33 -2.62 7.60
C GLU A 7 4.48 -3.12 6.73
N ILE A 8 4.60 -4.44 6.62
CA ILE A 8 5.61 -5.06 5.77
C ILE A 8 5.03 -5.21 4.36
N CYS A 9 5.76 -4.68 3.38
CA CYS A 9 5.44 -4.96 1.99
C CYS A 9 5.76 -6.44 1.70
N SER A 10 4.78 -7.22 1.27
CA SER A 10 5.00 -8.64 0.93
C SER A 10 5.93 -8.86 -0.28
N TYR A 11 6.41 -7.79 -0.93
CA TYR A 11 7.25 -7.82 -2.12
C TYR A 11 8.60 -7.13 -1.95
N ASP A 12 8.75 -6.39 -0.85
CA ASP A 12 10.00 -5.75 -0.46
C ASP A 12 10.13 -6.05 1.03
N LEU A 13 10.88 -7.11 1.34
CA LEU A 13 11.08 -7.59 2.70
C LEU A 13 11.95 -6.61 3.52
N ASN A 14 12.42 -5.53 2.90
CA ASN A 14 13.38 -4.61 3.47
C ASN A 14 12.63 -3.53 4.26
N ASN A 15 12.54 -3.78 5.57
CA ASN A 15 11.98 -2.93 6.62
C ASN A 15 10.45 -2.81 6.61
N GLY A 16 9.85 -3.02 7.79
CA GLY A 16 8.49 -2.57 8.05
C GLY A 16 8.40 -1.06 7.78
N LEU A 17 7.41 -0.67 7.00
CA LEU A 17 7.18 0.72 6.64
C LEU A 17 6.10 1.26 7.55
N GLN A 18 6.27 2.49 8.04
CA GLN A 18 5.17 3.19 8.68
C GLN A 18 4.00 3.28 7.68
N THR A 19 2.77 3.09 8.15
CA THR A 19 1.56 3.17 7.32
C THR A 19 1.51 4.43 6.46
N SER A 20 1.98 5.58 6.98
CA SER A 20 2.07 6.85 6.25
C SER A 20 3.01 6.81 5.04
N ARG A 21 4.07 6.01 5.08
CA ARG A 21 5.04 5.84 3.98
C ARG A 21 4.69 4.69 3.05
N LEU A 22 3.80 3.78 3.46
CA LEU A 22 3.46 2.60 2.68
C LEU A 22 2.89 2.96 1.31
N GLN A 23 2.04 3.99 1.19
CA GLN A 23 1.46 4.40 -0.10
C GLN A 23 2.52 4.85 -1.11
N TYR A 24 3.46 5.70 -0.68
CA TYR A 24 4.58 6.14 -1.51
C TYR A 24 5.49 4.97 -1.89
N HIS A 25 5.75 4.07 -0.94
CA HIS A 25 6.49 2.85 -1.22
C HIS A 25 5.80 1.99 -2.27
N LEU A 26 4.51 1.70 -2.13
CA LEU A 26 3.77 0.83 -3.05
C LEU A 26 3.75 1.43 -4.47
N ALA A 27 3.61 2.75 -4.61
CA ALA A 27 3.70 3.41 -5.90
C ALA A 27 5.08 3.25 -6.57
N SER A 28 6.17 3.32 -5.80
CA SER A 28 7.54 3.10 -6.28
C SER A 28 7.83 1.61 -6.55
N CYS A 29 7.40 0.72 -5.64
CA CYS A 29 7.52 -0.72 -5.74
C CYS A 29 6.83 -1.25 -7.00
N ARG A 30 5.64 -0.70 -7.33
CA ARG A 30 4.92 -0.97 -8.57
C ARG A 30 5.78 -0.70 -9.80
N LYS A 31 6.44 0.47 -9.85
CA LYS A 31 7.30 0.87 -10.98
C LYS A 31 8.53 -0.03 -11.12
N LYS A 32 9.13 -0.44 -10.00
CA LYS A 32 10.33 -1.28 -9.99
C LYS A 32 10.05 -2.74 -10.30
N ASN A 33 8.85 -3.23 -10.01
CA ASN A 33 8.52 -4.64 -10.08
C ASN A 33 7.27 -4.89 -10.97
N PRO A 34 7.44 -5.16 -12.27
CA PRO A 34 6.32 -5.42 -13.17
C PRO A 34 5.46 -6.62 -12.74
N ASN A 35 6.06 -7.64 -12.12
CA ASN A 35 5.34 -8.80 -11.57
C ASN A 35 4.43 -8.45 -10.39
N VAL A 36 4.79 -7.43 -9.61
CA VAL A 36 4.03 -6.96 -8.45
C VAL A 36 2.89 -6.04 -8.88
N THR A 37 3.06 -5.33 -10.00
CA THR A 37 2.04 -4.46 -10.58
C THR A 37 0.71 -5.16 -10.81
N ARG A 38 0.72 -6.40 -11.30
CA ARG A 38 -0.51 -7.22 -11.48
C ARG A 38 -1.23 -7.53 -10.17
N LYS A 39 -0.56 -7.40 -9.02
CA LYS A 39 -1.11 -7.68 -7.68
C LYS A 39 -1.48 -6.39 -6.92
N MET A 40 -1.37 -5.25 -7.58
CA MET A 40 -1.67 -3.92 -7.05
C MET A 40 -2.87 -3.29 -7.77
N ALA A 41 -3.66 -2.51 -7.05
CA ALA A 41 -4.76 -1.73 -7.58
C ALA A 41 -4.69 -0.31 -7.05
N ASN A 42 -5.32 0.62 -7.78
CA ASN A 42 -5.56 1.96 -7.29
C ASN A 42 -6.78 1.98 -6.36
N GLY A 43 -6.73 2.79 -5.31
CA GLY A 43 -7.85 2.98 -4.40
C GLY A 43 -9.05 3.60 -5.12
N LYS A 44 -10.25 3.13 -4.80
CA LYS A 44 -11.50 3.60 -5.42
C LYS A 44 -11.75 5.10 -5.19
N TYR A 45 -11.52 5.57 -3.97
CA TYR A 45 -11.80 6.95 -3.55
C TYR A 45 -10.61 7.91 -3.75
N ASN A 46 -9.39 7.38 -3.85
CA ASN A 46 -8.20 8.16 -4.13
C ASN A 46 -7.29 7.38 -5.07
N ALA A 47 -7.27 7.77 -6.34
CA ALA A 47 -6.48 7.10 -7.38
C ALA A 47 -4.96 7.18 -7.14
N CYS A 48 -4.49 8.09 -6.28
CA CYS A 48 -3.08 8.15 -5.88
C CYS A 48 -2.71 7.04 -4.90
N HIS A 49 -3.69 6.48 -4.16
CA HIS A 49 -3.44 5.34 -3.30
C HIS A 49 -3.22 4.09 -4.14
N VAL A 50 -2.08 3.45 -3.93
CA VAL A 50 -1.75 2.15 -4.52
C VAL A 50 -1.79 1.15 -3.40
N VAL A 51 -2.65 0.14 -3.53
CA VAL A 51 -2.87 -0.88 -2.52
C VAL A 51 -2.74 -2.26 -3.11
N LEU A 52 -2.45 -3.24 -2.27
CA LEU A 52 -2.47 -4.64 -2.70
C LEU A 52 -3.91 -5.07 -2.94
N ILE A 53 -4.19 -5.76 -4.04
CA ILE A 53 -5.55 -6.22 -4.39
C ILE A 53 -6.17 -7.01 -3.23
N LYS A 54 -5.38 -7.87 -2.57
CA LYS A 54 -5.81 -8.66 -1.41
C LYS A 54 -6.31 -7.80 -0.22
N ARG A 55 -5.83 -6.57 -0.08
CA ARG A 55 -6.18 -5.62 1.00
C ARG A 55 -7.03 -4.46 0.50
N LEU A 56 -7.51 -4.49 -0.75
CA LEU A 56 -8.29 -3.41 -1.34
C LEU A 56 -9.58 -3.17 -0.54
N LYS A 57 -10.27 -4.25 -0.14
CA LYS A 57 -11.50 -4.16 0.67
C LYS A 57 -11.25 -3.54 2.04
N GLU A 58 -10.19 -3.96 2.73
CA GLU A 58 -9.79 -3.38 4.03
C GLU A 58 -9.43 -1.91 3.89
N HIS A 59 -8.73 -1.56 2.81
CA HIS A 59 -8.41 -0.17 2.50
C HIS A 59 -9.66 0.65 2.23
N GLU A 60 -10.60 0.17 1.41
CA GLU A 60 -11.84 0.88 1.10
C GLU A 60 -12.70 1.13 2.34
N ALA A 61 -12.66 0.23 3.33
CA ALA A 61 -13.36 0.39 4.60
C ALA A 61 -12.72 1.45 5.52
N ASN A 62 -11.39 1.63 5.46
CA ASN A 62 -10.63 2.52 6.35
C ASN A 62 -10.08 3.77 5.65
N CYS A 63 -10.36 3.95 4.36
CA CYS A 63 -9.84 5.06 3.58
C CYS A 63 -10.47 6.37 4.06
N VAL A 64 -9.63 7.31 4.51
CA VAL A 64 -10.06 8.63 5.01
C VAL A 64 -10.80 9.46 3.95
N ASN A 65 -10.57 9.18 2.66
CA ASN A 65 -11.25 9.86 1.54
C ASN A 65 -12.58 9.18 1.12
N ARG A 66 -13.15 8.27 1.92
CA ARG A 66 -14.43 7.60 1.63
C ARG A 66 -15.63 8.54 1.74
#